data_AF-A0A5N9AES1-F1
#
_entry.id   AF-A0A5N9AES1-F1
#
_cell.length_a   1.000
_cell.length_b   1.000
_cell.length_c   1.000
_cell.angle_alpha   90.00
_cell.angle_beta   90.00
_cell.angle_gamma   90.00
#
_symmetry.space_group_name_H-M   'P 1'
#
loop_
_entity.id
_entity.type
_entity.pdbx_description
1 polymer ?
#
loop_
_entity_poly.entity_id
_entity_poly.type
_entity_poly.pdbx_seq_one_letter_code
_entity_poly.pdbx_strand_id
1 'polypeptide(L)'
;MDEEKWREHYRSSNKDKVWVKVMTKDGKHFFFDGKHETWAKVKKHCESKKTFVKEMHLQFRSHKCVLDIGDPAGIYLVRSAMGEMGAGTTNFLTLGLLKDDGLIHKQMWMIPELLKDLEYEDEIEDCFEEAIIYNEEKTKAKSEK
;
A
#
# COMPACT_ATOMS: atom_id res chain seq x y z
N MET A 1 -4.97 -13.73 3.86
CA MET A 1 -4.46 -13.74 2.46
C MET A 1 -4.39 -15.16 1.90
N ASP A 2 -4.67 -15.34 0.62
CA ASP A 2 -4.73 -16.64 -0.06
C ASP A 2 -3.33 -17.02 -0.57
N GLU A 3 -2.74 -18.04 0.05
CA GLU A 3 -1.37 -18.49 -0.24
C GLU A 3 -1.29 -19.41 -1.47
N GLU A 4 -2.41 -19.96 -1.95
CA GLU A 4 -2.44 -20.76 -3.19
C GLU A 4 -2.39 -19.83 -4.41
N LYS A 5 -3.27 -18.82 -4.45
CA LYS A 5 -3.24 -17.79 -5.50
C LYS A 5 -1.89 -17.08 -5.56
N TRP A 6 -1.29 -16.83 -4.40
CA TRP A 6 0.06 -16.28 -4.34
C TRP A 6 1.11 -17.22 -4.94
N ARG A 7 1.09 -18.51 -4.59
CA ARG A 7 2.03 -19.50 -5.12
C ARG A 7 1.96 -19.61 -6.64
N GLU A 8 0.75 -19.62 -7.19
CA GLU A 8 0.55 -19.63 -8.65
C GLU A 8 1.14 -18.39 -9.31
N HIS A 9 0.84 -17.21 -8.78
CA HIS A 9 1.39 -15.96 -9.28
C HIS A 9 2.93 -15.94 -9.20
N TYR A 10 3.48 -16.28 -8.04
CA TYR A 10 4.92 -16.21 -7.77
C TYR A 10 5.75 -17.15 -8.65
N ARG A 11 5.21 -18.33 -9.02
CA ARG A 11 5.89 -19.27 -9.93
C ARG A 11 6.16 -18.67 -11.31
N SER A 12 5.25 -17.83 -11.79
CA SER A 12 5.31 -17.20 -13.12
C SER A 12 5.95 -15.80 -13.12
N SER A 13 6.35 -15.30 -11.94
CA SER A 13 6.74 -13.91 -11.73
C SER A 13 8.23 -13.73 -11.42
N ASN A 14 8.71 -12.48 -11.49
CA ASN A 14 10.09 -12.15 -11.16
C ASN A 14 10.34 -12.20 -9.64
N LYS A 15 11.29 -13.05 -9.22
CA LYS A 15 11.62 -13.32 -7.81
C LYS A 15 12.53 -12.27 -7.16
N ASP A 16 13.11 -11.38 -7.96
CA ASP A 16 13.97 -10.28 -7.49
C ASP A 16 13.18 -8.98 -7.28
N LYS A 17 11.85 -9.05 -7.31
CA LYS A 17 10.97 -7.93 -6.99
C LYS A 17 10.42 -8.05 -5.58
N VAL A 18 10.25 -6.90 -4.93
CA VAL A 18 9.38 -6.76 -3.76
C VAL A 18 7.95 -6.72 -4.24
N TRP A 19 7.13 -7.58 -3.64
CA TRP A 19 5.73 -7.73 -3.97
C TRP A 19 4.85 -7.09 -2.91
N VAL A 20 3.93 -6.24 -3.35
CA VAL A 20 2.79 -5.75 -2.59
C VAL A 20 1.64 -6.70 -2.86
N LYS A 21 1.10 -7.28 -1.80
CA LYS A 21 -0.05 -8.18 -1.84
C LYS A 21 -1.22 -7.49 -1.17
N VAL A 22 -2.35 -7.39 -1.85
CA VAL A 22 -3.55 -6.70 -1.36
C VAL A 22 -4.73 -7.66 -1.45
N MET A 23 -5.50 -7.78 -0.37
CA MET A 23 -6.81 -8.42 -0.35
C MET A 23 -7.87 -7.36 -0.05
N THR A 24 -8.91 -7.29 -0.87
CA THR A 24 -10.07 -6.42 -0.64
C THR A 24 -11.16 -7.13 0.16
N LYS A 25 -12.10 -6.37 0.75
CA LYS A 25 -13.23 -6.91 1.53
C LYS A 25 -14.11 -7.86 0.69
N ASP A 26 -14.20 -7.65 -0.63
CA ASP A 26 -14.90 -8.55 -1.56
C ASP A 26 -14.11 -9.83 -1.91
N GLY A 27 -12.96 -10.07 -1.27
CA GLY A 27 -12.17 -11.30 -1.44
C GLY A 27 -11.28 -11.33 -2.70
N LYS A 28 -11.17 -10.23 -3.43
CA LYS A 28 -10.26 -10.13 -4.58
C LYS A 28 -8.82 -9.93 -4.11
N HIS A 29 -7.88 -10.52 -4.85
CA HIS A 29 -6.45 -10.44 -4.58
C HIS A 29 -5.74 -9.69 -5.70
N PHE A 30 -4.80 -8.83 -5.30
CA PHE A 30 -3.88 -8.15 -6.20
C PHE A 30 -2.45 -8.40 -5.73
N PHE A 31 -1.57 -8.75 -6.67
CA PHE A 31 -0.15 -8.96 -6.45
C PHE A 31 0.62 -8.13 -7.47
N PHE A 32 1.49 -7.23 -7.01
CA PHE A 32 2.22 -6.32 -7.90
C PHE A 32 3.55 -5.86 -7.30
N ASP A 33 4.48 -5.43 -8.16
CA ASP A 33 5.85 -5.04 -7.80
C ASP A 33 5.99 -3.56 -7.40
N GLY A 34 4.95 -3.01 -6.76
CA GLY A 34 4.87 -1.60 -6.39
C GLY A 34 4.66 -0.62 -7.55
N LYS A 35 4.37 -1.09 -8.77
CA LYS A 35 4.04 -0.21 -9.91
C LYS A 35 2.75 0.56 -9.68
N HIS A 36 2.82 1.88 -9.91
CA HIS A 36 1.69 2.81 -9.77
C HIS A 36 0.46 2.39 -10.58
N GLU A 37 0.65 1.90 -11.82
CA GLU A 37 -0.45 1.45 -12.69
C GLU A 37 -1.31 0.34 -12.06
N THR A 38 -0.70 -0.55 -11.26
CA THR A 38 -1.47 -1.62 -10.62
C THR A 38 -2.18 -1.12 -9.38
N TRP A 39 -1.59 -0.17 -8.66
CA TRP A 39 -2.28 0.50 -7.56
C TRP A 39 -3.53 1.25 -8.04
N ALA A 40 -3.43 1.94 -9.18
CA ALA A 40 -4.60 2.56 -9.83
C ALA A 40 -5.69 1.53 -10.20
N LYS A 41 -5.32 0.29 -10.57
CA LYS A 41 -6.30 -0.80 -10.79
C LYS A 41 -6.97 -1.26 -9.50
N VAL A 42 -6.24 -1.27 -8.38
CA VAL A 42 -6.82 -1.55 -7.05
C VAL A 42 -7.82 -0.45 -6.70
N LYS A 43 -7.42 0.83 -6.84
CA LYS A 43 -8.28 2.00 -6.61
C LYS A 43 -9.60 1.90 -7.40
N LYS A 44 -9.50 1.72 -8.72
CA LYS A 44 -10.66 1.56 -9.60
C LYS A 44 -11.56 0.39 -9.21
N HIS A 45 -10.99 -0.73 -8.76
CA HIS A 45 -11.76 -1.88 -8.28
C HIS A 45 -12.51 -1.55 -6.98
N CYS A 46 -11.84 -0.90 -6.03
CA CYS A 46 -12.45 -0.46 -4.77
C CYS A 46 -13.62 0.50 -5.00
N GLU A 47 -13.42 1.53 -5.84
CA GLU A 47 -14.44 2.52 -6.19
C GLU A 47 -15.64 1.88 -6.92
N SER A 48 -15.38 1.12 -7.99
CA SER A 48 -16.45 0.54 -8.81
C SER A 48 -17.32 -0.47 -8.06
N LYS A 49 -16.74 -1.23 -7.12
CA LYS A 49 -17.46 -2.22 -6.33
C LYS A 49 -17.87 -1.75 -4.95
N LYS A 50 -17.58 -0.50 -4.59
CA LYS A 50 -17.77 0.04 -3.23
C LYS A 50 -17.18 -0.90 -2.17
N THR A 51 -15.98 -1.41 -2.45
CA THR A 51 -15.22 -2.26 -1.53
C THR A 51 -13.98 -1.52 -1.07
N PHE A 52 -13.31 -2.04 -0.06
CA PHE A 52 -12.10 -1.44 0.47
C PHE A 52 -11.03 -2.50 0.71
N VAL A 53 -9.80 -2.06 0.93
CA VAL A 53 -8.69 -2.96 1.26
C VAL A 53 -8.90 -3.52 2.66
N LYS A 54 -8.71 -4.84 2.80
CA LYS A 54 -8.85 -5.59 4.06
C LYS A 54 -7.51 -6.00 4.64
N GLU A 55 -6.57 -6.43 3.80
CA GLU A 55 -5.24 -6.87 4.24
C GLU A 55 -4.18 -6.43 3.21
N MET A 56 -3.02 -5.99 3.70
CA MET A 56 -1.86 -5.65 2.88
C MET A 56 -0.60 -6.30 3.42
N HIS A 57 0.17 -6.97 2.56
CA HIS A 57 1.45 -7.56 2.91
C HIS A 57 2.55 -7.10 1.94
N LEU A 58 3.77 -6.99 2.45
CA LEU A 58 4.98 -6.90 1.64
C LEU A 58 5.70 -8.23 1.65
N GLN A 59 6.24 -8.64 0.50
CA GLN A 59 6.98 -9.89 0.40
C GLN A 59 8.16 -9.75 -0.55
N PHE A 60 9.35 -10.08 -0.03
CA PHE A 60 10.58 -10.24 -0.80
C PHE A 60 11.10 -11.65 -0.57
N ARG A 61 11.10 -12.46 -1.64
CA ARG A 61 11.44 -13.88 -1.53
C ARG A 61 10.62 -14.57 -0.42
N SER A 62 11.28 -15.16 0.58
CA SER A 62 10.65 -15.79 1.74
C SER A 62 10.32 -14.82 2.87
N HIS A 63 10.86 -13.60 2.86
CA HIS A 63 10.58 -12.60 3.89
C HIS A 63 9.21 -11.97 3.62
N LYS A 64 8.32 -12.02 4.60
CA LYS A 64 6.94 -11.50 4.53
C LYS A 64 6.69 -10.57 5.71
N CYS A 65 6.25 -9.36 5.42
CA CYS A 65 5.79 -8.38 6.40
C CYS A 65 4.28 -8.22 6.25
N VAL A 66 3.54 -8.43 7.33
CA VAL A 66 2.11 -8.10 7.39
C VAL A 66 2.02 -6.64 7.83
N LEU A 67 1.37 -5.80 7.02
CA LEU A 67 1.20 -4.39 7.35
C LEU A 67 -0.05 -4.25 8.21
N ASP A 68 0.09 -3.61 9.36
CA ASP A 68 -1.05 -3.25 10.19
C ASP A 68 -1.74 -2.02 9.58
N ILE A 69 -2.87 -2.25 8.91
CA ILE A 69 -3.64 -1.19 8.26
C ILE A 69 -4.82 -0.72 9.12
N GLY A 70 -5.16 -1.43 10.20
CA GLY A 70 -6.31 -1.10 11.05
C GLY A 70 -7.62 -0.92 10.26
N ASP A 71 -8.34 0.16 10.55
CA ASP A 71 -9.58 0.56 9.87
C ASP A 71 -9.49 2.03 9.43
N PRO A 72 -8.68 2.35 8.40
CA PRO A 72 -8.36 3.72 8.04
C PRO A 72 -9.47 4.30 7.14
N ALA A 73 -9.57 5.63 7.11
CA ALA A 73 -10.45 6.34 6.18
C ALA A 73 -9.90 6.36 4.75
N GLY A 74 -8.62 6.01 4.57
CA GLY A 74 -7.98 5.87 3.27
C GLY A 74 -6.59 5.25 3.38
N ILE A 75 -6.10 4.69 2.28
CA ILE A 75 -4.76 4.12 2.19
C ILE A 75 -4.01 4.80 1.04
N TYR A 76 -2.83 5.30 1.35
CA TYR A 76 -1.88 5.89 0.43
C TYR A 76 -0.74 4.92 0.15
N LEU A 77 -0.34 4.76 -1.11
CA LEU A 77 0.79 3.89 -1.46
C LEU A 77 1.59 4.47 -2.62
N VAL A 78 2.88 4.72 -2.39
CA VAL A 78 3.82 5.17 -3.42
C VAL A 78 5.18 4.51 -3.27
N ARG A 79 5.95 4.50 -4.36
CA ARG A 79 7.39 4.23 -4.30
C ARG A 79 8.13 5.54 -4.23
N SER A 80 9.19 5.55 -3.44
CA SER A 80 10.08 6.69 -3.29
C SER A 80 11.53 6.21 -3.34
N ALA A 81 12.44 7.12 -3.61
CA ALA A 81 13.87 6.86 -3.61
C ALA A 81 14.55 8.02 -2.87
N MET A 82 15.47 7.68 -1.96
CA MET A 82 16.29 8.65 -1.25
C MET A 82 17.69 8.59 -1.83
N GLY A 83 18.14 9.70 -2.42
CA GLY A 83 19.52 9.86 -2.85
C GLY A 83 20.34 10.44 -1.71
N GLU A 84 21.48 9.82 -1.43
CA GLU A 84 22.46 10.33 -0.46
C GLU A 84 23.74 10.76 -1.18
N MET A 85 24.34 11.88 -0.76
CA MET A 85 25.61 12.33 -1.32
C MET A 85 26.75 11.40 -0.86
N GLY A 86 27.34 10.67 -1.81
CA GLY A 86 28.47 9.77 -1.55
C GLY A 86 28.09 8.32 -1.21
N ALA A 87 26.81 8.00 -1.16
CA ALA A 87 26.29 6.63 -0.99
C ALA A 87 25.36 6.22 -2.14
N GLY A 88 24.88 4.98 -2.10
CA GLY A 88 23.91 4.47 -3.09
C GLY A 88 22.50 5.04 -2.87
N THR A 89 21.68 5.04 -3.91
CA THR A 89 20.26 5.38 -3.79
C THR A 89 19.50 4.27 -3.07
N THR A 90 18.85 4.61 -1.97
CA THR A 90 17.99 3.68 -1.23
C THR A 90 16.56 3.80 -1.75
N ASN A 91 15.94 2.67 -2.09
CA ASN A 91 14.57 2.63 -2.59
C ASN A 91 13.61 2.30 -1.46
N PHE A 92 12.44 2.92 -1.49
CA PHE A 92 11.43 2.77 -0.47
C PHE A 92 10.06 2.50 -1.08
N LEU A 93 9.21 1.88 -0.27
CA LEU A 93 7.76 1.87 -0.42
C LEU A 93 7.17 2.62 0.76
N THR A 94 6.43 3.68 0.47
CA THR A 94 5.74 4.47 1.48
C THR A 94 4.28 4.04 1.53
N LEU A 95 3.87 3.47 2.66
CA LEU A 95 2.46 3.22 2.99
C LEU A 95 1.97 4.34 3.89
N GLY A 96 0.90 5.03 3.52
CA GLY A 96 0.21 5.99 4.38
C GLY A 96 -1.18 5.51 4.76
N LEU A 97 -1.56 5.73 6.02
CA LEU A 97 -2.90 5.45 6.51
C LEU A 97 -3.57 6.77 6.89
N LEU A 98 -4.66 7.11 6.20
CA LEU A 98 -5.47 8.26 6.56
C LEU A 98 -6.29 7.92 7.80
N LYS A 99 -5.96 8.56 8.92
CA LYS A 99 -6.62 8.34 10.21
C LYS A 99 -7.71 9.38 10.45
N ASP A 100 -8.35 9.27 11.62
CA ASP A 100 -9.53 10.08 11.93
C ASP A 100 -9.24 11.55 12.21
N ASP A 101 -7.99 11.85 12.54
CA ASP A 101 -7.39 13.19 12.70
C ASP A 101 -7.28 13.99 11.40
N GLY A 102 -7.48 13.35 10.24
CA GLY A 102 -7.35 13.99 8.93
C GLY A 102 -5.92 13.99 8.39
N LEU A 103 -4.97 13.34 9.07
CA LEU A 103 -3.57 13.23 8.65
C LEU A 103 -3.29 11.84 8.07
N ILE A 104 -2.32 11.79 7.16
CA ILE A 104 -1.82 10.54 6.58
C ILE A 104 -0.58 10.10 7.35
N HIS A 105 -0.74 9.03 8.12
CA HIS A 105 0.34 8.40 8.89
C HIS A 105 1.17 7.52 7.96
N LYS A 106 2.32 8.03 7.52
CA LYS A 106 3.23 7.40 6.56
C LYS A 106 4.26 6.52 7.26
N GLN A 107 4.53 5.37 6.65
CA GLN A 107 5.56 4.41 7.02
C GLN A 107 6.42 4.14 5.78
N MET A 108 7.72 4.39 5.88
CA MET A 108 8.69 4.11 4.83
C MET A 108 9.34 2.74 5.04
N TRP A 109 9.24 1.89 4.04
CA TRP A 109 9.80 0.55 4.04
C TRP A 109 10.92 0.46 3.01
N MET A 110 12.15 0.19 3.46
CA MET A 110 13.29 -0.05 2.58
C MET A 110 13.06 -1.27 1.68
N ILE A 111 13.44 -1.16 0.42
CA ILE A 111 13.37 -2.21 -0.58
C ILE A 111 14.79 -2.49 -1.09
N PRO A 112 15.24 -3.76 -1.14
CA PRO A 112 14.44 -4.98 -0.94
C PRO A 112 14.34 -5.52 0.51
N GLU A 113 14.99 -4.90 1.49
CA GLU A 113 15.20 -5.45 2.84
C GLU A 113 13.92 -5.58 3.68
N LEU A 114 12.86 -4.84 3.31
CA LEU A 114 11.58 -4.76 4.04
C LEU A 114 11.73 -4.32 5.49
N LEU A 115 12.69 -3.43 5.74
CA LEU A 115 12.89 -2.80 7.03
C LEU A 115 12.15 -1.48 7.06
N LYS A 116 11.38 -1.26 8.12
CA LYS A 116 10.76 0.03 8.39
C LYS A 116 11.84 1.01 8.84
N ASP A 117 11.91 2.15 8.17
CA ASP A 117 12.96 3.15 8.38
C ASP A 117 12.42 4.38 9.12
N LEU A 118 11.40 5.02 8.56
CA LEU A 118 10.80 6.24 9.08
C LEU A 118 9.28 6.11 9.22
N GLU A 119 8.73 6.69 10.29
CA GLU A 119 7.29 6.95 10.44
C GLU A 119 7.08 8.44 10.68
N TYR A 120 6.14 9.03 9.95
CA TYR A 120 5.82 10.45 10.06
C TYR A 120 4.39 10.72 9.59
N GLU A 121 3.90 11.91 9.89
CA GLU A 121 2.56 12.36 9.53
C GLU A 121 2.67 13.43 8.45
N ASP A 122 1.69 13.45 7.56
CA ASP A 122 1.64 14.40 6.46
C ASP A 122 0.20 14.84 6.20
N GLU A 123 0.03 16.05 5.68
CA GLU A 123 -1.28 16.55 5.27
C GLU A 123 -1.73 15.84 3.97
N ILE A 124 -3.05 15.76 3.78
CA ILE A 124 -3.61 15.14 2.57
C ILE A 124 -3.20 15.95 1.32
N GLU A 125 -3.09 17.27 1.45
CA GLU A 125 -2.72 18.18 0.36
C GLU A 125 -1.29 17.92 -0.16
N ASP A 126 -0.39 17.44 0.70
CA ASP A 126 0.98 17.07 0.36
C ASP A 126 1.10 15.63 -0.19
N CYS A 127 -0.03 14.95 -0.41
CA CYS A 127 -0.08 13.60 -0.94
C CYS A 127 -0.64 13.55 -2.37
N PHE A 128 -0.12 12.64 -3.20
CA PHE A 128 -0.68 12.39 -4.52
C PHE A 128 -2.07 11.75 -4.40
N GLU A 129 -3.11 12.47 -4.80
CA GLU A 129 -4.51 12.02 -4.71
C GLU A 129 -4.75 10.71 -5.49
N GLU A 130 -4.09 10.55 -6.64
CA GLU A 130 -4.14 9.32 -7.44
C GLU A 130 -3.60 8.09 -6.70
N ALA A 131 -2.75 8.28 -5.69
CA ALA A 131 -2.18 7.23 -4.87
C ALA A 131 -2.99 6.94 -3.61
N ILE A 132 -4.08 7.68 -3.34
CA ILE A 132 -4.98 7.45 -2.22
C ILE A 132 -6.20 6.64 -2.68
N ILE A 133 -6.51 5.56 -1.95
CA ILE A 133 -7.78 4.84 -2.03
C ILE A 133 -8.58 5.21 -0.78
N TYR A 134 -9.74 5.85 -0.96
CA TYR A 134 -10.63 6.23 0.14
C TYR A 134 -11.58 5.10 0.51
N ASN A 135 -11.89 5.00 1.81
CA ASN A 135 -12.93 4.13 2.32
C ASN A 135 -14.26 4.88 2.30
N GLU A 136 -15.04 4.70 1.23
CA GLU A 136 -16.31 5.42 1.04
C GLU A 136 -17.27 5.29 2.23
N GLU A 137 -17.25 4.17 2.95
CA GLU A 137 -18.12 3.93 4.11
C GLU A 137 -17.80 4.91 5.26
N LYS A 138 -16.51 5.19 5.47
CA LYS A 138 -16.04 6.11 6.53
C LYS A 138 -16.03 7.56 6.09
N THR A 139 -15.71 7.84 4.83
CA THR A 139 -15.65 9.22 4.32
C THR A 139 -17.05 9.84 4.30
N LYS A 140 -18.10 9.08 3.92
CA LYS A 140 -19.49 9.58 3.93
C LYS A 140 -20.01 9.86 5.33
N ALA A 141 -19.65 9.01 6.30
CA ALA A 141 -20.04 9.20 7.70
C ALA A 141 -19.46 10.49 8.34
N LYS A 142 -18.39 11.06 7.78
CA LYS A 142 -17.83 12.34 8.22
C LYS A 142 -18.43 13.56 7.52
N SER A 143 -18.91 13.41 6.28
CA SER A 143 -19.55 14.52 5.54
C SER A 143 -21.01 14.79 5.97
N GLU A 144 -21.62 13.89 6.75
CA GLU A 144 -22.99 14.04 7.28
C GLU A 144 -23.05 14.50 8.75
N LYS A 145 -21.92 14.95 9.32
CA LYS A 145 -21.85 15.58 10.65
C LYS A 145 -21.37 17.01 10.53
#